data_AF-A0A3B0S3K9-F1
#
_entry.id   AF-A0A3B0S3K9-F1
#
_cell.length_a   1.000
_cell.length_b   1.000
_cell.length_c   1.000
_cell.angle_alpha   90.00
_cell.angle_beta   90.00
_cell.angle_gamma   90.00
#
_symmetry.space_group_name_H-M   'P 1'
#
loop_
_entity.id
_entity.type
_entity.pdbx_description
1 polymer ?
#
loop_
_entity_poly.entity_id
_entity_poly.type
_entity_poly.pdbx_seq_one_letter_code
_entity_poly.pdbx_strand_id
1 'polypeptide(L)' 'NSIGAAELVAFWQDPDFDAAQNAFYYVRVLEIPTPTWPVYDALKFGLTLADEVINIQQERAYTSPIWYTPKA' A
#
# COMPACT_ATOMS: atom_id res chain seq x y z
N ASN A 1 -3.59 -14.12 -11.08
CA ASN A 1 -3.35 -13.29 -9.88
C ASN A 1 -4.03 -13.95 -8.70
N SER A 2 -3.28 -14.64 -7.84
CA SER A 2 -3.80 -15.44 -6.70
C SER A 2 -3.32 -14.91 -5.34
N ILE A 3 -2.67 -13.74 -5.33
CA ILE A 3 -2.07 -13.14 -4.14
C ILE A 3 -2.85 -11.87 -3.86
N GLY A 4 -3.58 -11.84 -2.73
CA GLY A 4 -4.47 -10.74 -2.35
C GLY A 4 -5.91 -11.21 -2.10
N ALA A 5 -6.79 -10.26 -1.80
CA ALA A 5 -8.21 -10.50 -1.58
C ALA A 5 -9.03 -9.29 -2.04
N ALA A 6 -10.31 -9.52 -2.39
CA ALA A 6 -11.24 -8.43 -2.71
C ALA A 6 -11.53 -7.54 -1.49
N GLU A 7 -11.38 -8.09 -0.28
CA GLU A 7 -11.53 -7.40 0.98
C GLU A 7 -10.44 -7.88 1.96
N LEU A 8 -9.86 -6.94 2.71
CA LEU A 8 -8.89 -7.21 3.76
C LEU A 8 -9.44 -6.71 5.09
N VAL A 9 -9.67 -7.61 6.03
CA VAL A 9 -10.15 -7.30 7.39
C VAL A 9 -9.23 -7.94 8.40
N ALA A 10 -8.81 -7.17 9.40
CA ALA A 10 -8.04 -7.67 10.53
C ALA A 10 -8.41 -6.88 11.79
N PHE A 11 -8.29 -7.53 12.95
CA PHE A 11 -8.29 -6.86 14.24
C PHE A 11 -6.84 -6.67 14.70
N TRP A 12 -6.51 -5.46 15.15
CA TRP A 12 -5.21 -5.14 15.72
C TRP A 12 -5.41 -4.25 16.94
N GLN A 13 -4.64 -4.51 17.99
CA GLN A 13 -4.60 -3.74 19.22
C GLN A 13 -3.16 -3.31 19.48
N ASP A 14 -2.97 -2.04 19.81
CA ASP A 14 -1.67 -1.46 20.14
C ASP A 14 -1.17 -2.02 21.48
N PRO A 15 -0.09 -2.84 21.50
CA PRO A 15 0.41 -3.46 22.72
C PRO A 15 1.09 -2.44 23.66
N ASP A 16 1.51 -1.31 23.14
CA ASP A 16 2.26 -0.28 23.86
C ASP A 16 1.41 0.98 24.12
N PHE A 17 0.08 0.85 24.02
CA PHE A 17 -0.84 1.97 24.17
C PHE A 17 -0.73 2.62 25.56
N ASP A 18 -0.44 3.92 25.56
CA ASP A 18 -0.46 4.78 26.75
C ASP A 18 -1.51 5.88 26.58
N ALA A 19 -2.54 5.84 27.43
CA ALA A 19 -3.65 6.79 27.41
C ALA A 19 -3.24 8.23 27.76
N ALA A 20 -2.04 8.43 28.34
CA ALA A 20 -1.49 9.76 28.62
C ALA A 20 -0.81 10.39 27.39
N GLN A 21 -0.62 9.64 26.31
CA GLN A 21 0.11 10.08 25.12
C GLN A 21 -0.83 10.39 23.95
N ASN A 22 -0.46 11.37 23.14
CA ASN A 22 -1.11 11.57 21.85
C ASN A 22 -0.70 10.43 20.91
N ALA A 23 -1.68 9.88 20.19
CA ALA A 23 -1.46 8.81 19.23
C ALA A 23 -2.30 9.05 17.97
N PHE A 24 -1.91 8.40 16.87
CA PHE A 24 -2.75 8.33 15.68
C PHE A 24 -2.58 6.97 15.01
N TYR A 25 -3.66 6.46 14.44
CA TYR A 25 -3.73 5.14 13.84
C TYR A 25 -4.20 5.24 12.40
N TYR A 26 -3.57 4.50 11.50
CA TYR A 26 -4.00 4.37 10.12
C TYR A 26 -3.66 2.96 9.62
N VAL A 27 -4.40 2.51 8.61
CA VAL A 27 -4.10 1.27 7.91
C VAL A 27 -3.41 1.63 6.59
N ARG A 28 -2.40 0.83 6.22
CA ARG A 28 -1.79 0.88 4.90
C ARG A 28 -1.96 -0.45 4.18
N VAL A 29 -2.27 -0.39 2.90
CA VAL A 29 -2.37 -1.55 2.03
C VAL A 29 -1.28 -1.44 0.96
N LEU A 30 -0.61 -2.56 0.69
CA LEU A 30 0.36 -2.67 -0.40
C LEU A 30 -0.28 -3.49 -1.51
N GLU A 31 -0.29 -2.94 -2.72
CA GLU A 31 -0.63 -3.73 -3.89
C GLU A 31 0.40 -4.85 -4.07
N ILE A 32 0.02 -5.94 -4.73
CA ILE A 32 1.05 -6.83 -5.25
C ILE A 32 1.89 -6.09 -6.31
N PRO A 33 3.14 -6.49 -6.55
CA PRO A 33 3.93 -5.89 -7.63
C PRO A 33 3.21 -6.04 -8.98
N THR A 34 3.03 -4.94 -9.70
CA THR A 34 2.33 -4.87 -10.98
C THR A 34 3.25 -4.32 -12.08
N PRO A 35 3.03 -4.67 -13.36
CA PRO A 35 3.76 -4.08 -14.47
C PRO A 35 3.53 -2.56 -14.56
N THR A 36 4.55 -1.81 -14.94
CA THR A 36 4.44 -0.37 -15.21
C THR A 36 3.82 -0.10 -16.59
N TRP A 37 3.38 1.13 -16.84
CA TRP A 37 2.85 1.56 -18.15
C TRP A 37 3.76 1.25 -19.36
N PRO A 38 5.10 1.45 -19.30
CA PRO A 38 5.99 1.05 -20.37
C PRO A 38 5.90 -0.43 -20.76
N VAL A 39 5.66 -1.33 -19.81
CA VAL A 39 5.48 -2.76 -20.11
C VAL A 39 4.21 -3.01 -20.90
N TYR A 40 3.11 -2.32 -20.56
CA TYR A 40 1.87 -2.40 -21.34
C TYR A 40 2.03 -1.84 -22.75
N ASP A 41 2.75 -0.73 -22.91
CA ASP A 41 3.03 -0.15 -24.23
C ASP A 41 3.94 -1.05 -25.07
N ALA A 42 5.00 -1.62 -24.47
CA ALA A 42 5.88 -2.56 -25.15
C ALA A 42 5.12 -3.78 -25.67
N LEU A 43 4.22 -4.34 -24.85
CA LEU A 43 3.35 -5.45 -25.28
C LEU A 43 2.40 -5.02 -26.41
N LYS A 44 1.81 -3.82 -26.31
CA LYS A 44 0.85 -3.31 -27.28
C LYS A 44 1.48 -2.99 -28.64
N PHE A 45 2.70 -2.46 -28.65
CA PHE A 45 3.40 -2.02 -29.86
C PHE A 45 4.48 -2.98 -30.34
N GLY A 46 4.71 -4.09 -29.63
CA GLY A 46 5.75 -5.09 -29.99
C GLY A 46 7.17 -4.54 -29.84
N LEU A 47 7.40 -3.65 -28.88
CA LEU A 47 8.70 -3.03 -28.64
C LEU A 47 9.50 -3.83 -27.61
N THR A 48 10.83 -3.74 -27.71
CA THR A 48 11.73 -4.20 -26.65
C THR A 48 12.08 -3.00 -25.78
N LEU A 49 11.88 -3.11 -24.47
CA LEU A 49 12.29 -2.07 -23.52
C LEU A 49 13.80 -2.13 -23.29
N ALA A 50 14.42 -0.97 -23.08
CA ALA A 50 15.81 -0.89 -22.65
C ALA A 50 15.94 -1.38 -21.20
N ASP A 51 17.13 -1.86 -20.83
CA ASP A 51 17.38 -2.50 -19.53
C ASP A 51 17.17 -1.55 -18.34
N GLU A 52 17.32 -0.23 -18.56
CA GLU A 52 17.14 0.78 -17.52
C GLU A 52 15.66 1.09 -17.22
N VAL A 53 14.73 0.58 -18.03
CA VAL A 53 13.29 0.84 -17.85
C VAL A 53 12.76 0.06 -16.65
N ILE A 54 12.11 0.77 -15.73
CA ILE A 54 11.44 0.15 -14.58
C ILE A 54 10.23 -0.62 -15.08
N ASN A 55 10.28 -1.95 -14.94
CA ASN A 55 9.24 -2.85 -15.44
C ASN A 55 8.16 -3.19 -14.41
N ILE A 56 8.43 -2.94 -13.12
CA ILE A 56 7.55 -3.31 -12.00
C ILE A 56 7.38 -2.11 -11.08
N GLN A 57 6.13 -1.86 -10.67
CA GLN A 57 5.78 -0.90 -9.62
C GLN A 57 5.00 -1.57 -8.51
N GLN A 58 4.86 -0.87 -7.38
CA GLN A 58 4.01 -1.30 -6.29
C GLN A 58 3.35 -0.09 -5.66
N GLU A 59 2.03 -0.03 -5.77
CA GLU A 59 1.24 1.07 -5.20
C GLU A 59 0.94 0.85 -3.72
N ARG A 60 0.65 1.96 -3.04
CA ARG A 60 0.33 1.98 -1.60
C ARG A 60 -0.89 2.84 -1.36
N ALA A 61 -1.87 2.29 -0.65
CA ALA A 61 -3.01 3.06 -0.15
C ALA A 61 -2.86 3.29 1.35
N TYR A 62 -3.25 4.49 1.80
CA TYR A 62 -3.29 4.87 3.21
C TYR A 62 -4.71 5.30 3.55
N THR A 63 -5.22 4.87 4.70
CA THR A 63 -6.49 5.39 5.22
C THR A 63 -6.29 6.77 5.83
N SER A 64 -7.38 7.53 5.98
CA SER A 64 -7.37 8.69 6.86
C SER A 64 -6.93 8.28 8.28
N PRO A 65 -6.10 9.08 8.95
CA PRO A 65 -5.69 8.79 10.31
C PRO A 65 -6.84 9.01 11.29
N ILE A 66 -6.90 8.16 12.31
CA ILE A 66 -7.74 8.32 13.50
C ILE A 66 -6.85 8.86 14.60
N TRP A 67 -7.17 10.04 15.12
CA TRP A 67 -6.39 10.69 16.17
C TRP A 67 -6.91 10.31 17.56
N TYR A 68 -6.01 10.04 18.48
CA TYR A 68 -6.28 9.90 19.91
C TYR A 68 -5.63 11.07 20.66
N THR A 69 -6.46 11.86 21.34
CA THR A 69 -6.03 12.95 22.20
C THR A 69 -6.35 12.60 23.65
N PRO A 70 -5.36 12.60 24.57
CA PRO A 70 -5.60 12.40 25.99
C PRO A 70 -6.59 13.42 26.54
N LYS A 71 -7.45 12.98 27.46
CA LYS A 71 -8.30 13.89 28.22
C LYS A 71 -7.45 14.57 29.29
N ALA A 72 -7.58 15.90 29.40
CA ALA A 72 -6.96 16.69 30.46
C ALA A 72 -7.52 16.33 31.85
#